data_AF-A0A2S5EHG8-F1
#
_entry.id   AF-A0A2S5EHG8-F1
#
_cell.length_a   1.000
_cell.length_b   1.000
_cell.length_c   1.000
_cell.angle_alpha   90.00
_cell.angle_beta   90.00
_cell.angle_gamma   90.00
#
_symmetry.space_group_name_H-M   'P 1'
#
loop_
_entity.id
_entity.type
_entity.pdbx_description
1 polymer ?
#
loop_
_entity_poly.entity_id
_entity_poly.type
_entity_poly.pdbx_seq_one_letter_code
_entity_poly.pdbx_strand_id
1 'polypeptide(L)'
;MERIFLKKDLGKNLEEYDFLGLKNALKMQPQQVINKIKESGLRGRGGAGFPTGIKWETVFSIENDTKFIICNADEGEPGTFKDRFLMENLPFKVLEGIIISGYATGSKYGYIYIRGEYVEAIKIVKKAIEKLYEKNILGENILNSDFLFDLKLVRGAGAYVCGDETSLINSIEGDRGKSRIKPPLPVFEGLYGKPTVVNNVETL
;
A
#
# COMPACT_ATOMS: atom_id res chain seq x y z
N MET A 1 13.86 17.20 -10.68
CA MET A 1 14.27 15.77 -10.63
C MET A 1 13.06 14.83 -10.49
N GLU A 2 12.05 15.15 -9.68
CA GLU A 2 10.82 14.33 -9.50
C GLU A 2 10.00 14.06 -10.77
N ARG A 3 9.88 15.03 -11.69
CA ARG A 3 9.09 14.85 -12.94
C ARG A 3 9.64 13.78 -13.89
N ILE A 4 10.89 13.35 -13.74
CA ILE A 4 11.53 12.39 -14.66
C ILE A 4 11.09 10.96 -14.34
N PHE A 5 10.90 10.62 -13.05
CA PHE A 5 10.57 9.27 -12.62
C PHE A 5 9.12 8.86 -12.92
N LEU A 6 8.18 9.81 -12.92
CA LEU A 6 6.79 9.52 -13.30
C LEU A 6 6.62 9.40 -14.82
N LYS A 7 7.37 10.21 -15.59
CA LYS A 7 7.29 10.19 -17.06
C LYS A 7 7.80 8.90 -17.68
N LYS A 8 8.86 8.30 -17.12
CA LYS A 8 9.45 7.09 -17.69
C LYS A 8 8.51 5.89 -17.58
N ASP A 9 7.70 5.82 -16.53
CA ASP A 9 6.85 4.67 -16.25
C ASP A 9 5.40 4.85 -16.73
N LEU A 10 5.07 6.04 -17.24
CA LEU A 10 3.71 6.40 -17.62
C LEU A 10 3.18 5.49 -18.72
N GLY A 11 2.05 4.84 -18.45
CA GLY A 11 1.38 3.97 -19.42
C GLY A 11 2.07 2.63 -19.68
N LYS A 12 3.13 2.31 -18.93
CA LYS A 12 3.81 1.02 -19.08
C LYS A 12 2.88 -0.14 -18.78
N ASN A 13 2.92 -1.15 -19.65
CA ASN A 13 2.36 -2.45 -19.34
C ASN A 13 3.31 -3.26 -18.42
N LEU A 14 2.90 -4.49 -18.10
CA LEU A 14 3.65 -5.35 -17.18
C LEU A 14 5.01 -5.74 -17.74
N GLU A 15 5.08 -5.96 -19.05
CA GLU A 15 6.27 -6.39 -19.77
C GLU A 15 7.32 -5.27 -19.85
N GLU A 16 6.88 -4.01 -19.82
CA GLU A 16 7.73 -2.81 -19.87
C GLU A 16 8.18 -2.32 -18.47
N TYR A 17 7.49 -2.75 -17.40
CA TYR A 17 7.79 -2.35 -16.03
C TYR A 17 8.85 -3.29 -15.41
N ASP A 18 9.97 -2.73 -14.96
CA ASP A 18 11.16 -3.52 -14.60
C ASP A 18 11.20 -4.00 -13.14
N PHE A 19 10.30 -3.51 -12.28
CA PHE A 19 10.27 -3.78 -10.84
C PHE A 19 11.63 -3.60 -10.15
N LEU A 20 12.38 -2.55 -10.55
CA LEU A 20 13.72 -2.31 -10.03
C LEU A 20 13.73 -2.05 -8.51
N GLY A 21 12.70 -1.38 -7.98
CA GLY A 21 12.57 -1.10 -6.56
C GLY A 21 12.42 -2.40 -5.75
N LEU A 22 11.52 -3.28 -6.18
CA LEU A 22 11.27 -4.57 -5.54
C LEU A 22 12.48 -5.49 -5.65
N LYS A 23 13.09 -5.58 -6.83
CA LYS A 23 14.32 -6.37 -7.04
C LYS A 23 15.46 -5.92 -6.14
N ASN A 24 15.56 -4.62 -5.85
CA ASN A 24 16.55 -4.10 -4.92
C ASN A 24 16.15 -4.37 -3.47
N ALA A 25 14.87 -4.19 -3.12
CA ALA A 25 14.33 -4.47 -1.79
C ALA A 25 14.62 -5.92 -1.36
N LEU A 26 14.34 -6.90 -2.22
CA LEU A 26 14.54 -8.32 -1.94
C LEU A 26 16.02 -8.74 -1.80
N LYS A 27 16.97 -7.89 -2.21
CA LYS A 27 18.42 -8.11 -1.99
C LYS A 27 18.92 -7.55 -0.67
N MET A 28 18.07 -6.87 0.09
CA MET A 28 18.38 -6.23 1.36
C MET A 28 17.55 -6.90 2.46
N GLN A 29 18.06 -6.93 3.68
CA GLN A 29 17.25 -7.31 4.83
C GLN A 29 16.10 -6.28 5.03
N PRO A 30 14.92 -6.69 5.52
CA PRO A 30 13.79 -5.76 5.72
C PRO A 30 14.15 -4.49 6.51
N GLN A 31 14.95 -4.62 7.57
CA GLN A 31 15.44 -3.49 8.35
C GLN A 31 16.30 -2.50 7.52
N GLN A 32 17.07 -2.99 6.54
CA GLN A 32 17.85 -2.12 5.64
C GLN A 32 16.94 -1.34 4.69
N VAL A 33 15.84 -1.94 4.22
CA VAL A 33 14.82 -1.24 3.44
C VAL A 33 14.18 -0.13 4.29
N ILE A 34 13.78 -0.44 5.53
CA ILE A 34 13.23 0.54 6.48
C ILE A 34 14.21 1.69 6.73
N ASN A 35 15.49 1.39 6.95
CA ASN A 35 16.52 2.42 7.16
C ASN A 35 16.64 3.36 5.96
N LYS A 36 16.62 2.83 4.73
CA LYS A 36 16.60 3.68 3.52
C LYS A 36 15.38 4.61 3.44
N ILE A 37 14.21 4.14 3.87
CA ILE A 37 12.99 4.96 3.92
C ILE A 37 13.08 6.02 5.02
N LYS A 38 13.72 5.72 6.16
CA LYS A 38 13.99 6.72 7.20
C LYS A 38 14.99 7.78 6.71
N GLU A 39 16.08 7.36 6.08
CA GLU A 39 17.13 8.23 5.53
C GLU A 39 16.61 9.15 4.42
N SER A 40 15.63 8.71 3.63
CA SER A 40 15.03 9.54 2.58
C SER A 40 14.17 10.69 3.12
N GLY A 41 13.81 10.64 4.41
CA GLY A 41 12.91 11.62 5.02
C GLY A 41 11.46 11.52 4.51
N LEU A 42 11.05 10.38 3.92
CA LEU A 42 9.71 10.20 3.40
C LEU A 42 8.66 10.39 4.50
N ARG A 43 7.73 11.32 4.26
CA ARG A 43 6.57 11.59 5.09
C ARG A 43 5.30 11.15 4.38
N GLY A 44 4.33 10.67 5.14
CA GLY A 44 3.04 10.23 4.61
C GLY A 44 2.32 11.34 3.82
N ARG A 45 1.80 10.99 2.65
CA ARG A 45 1.17 11.89 1.68
C ARG A 45 -0.36 11.91 1.72
N GLY A 46 -0.97 11.25 2.70
CA GLY A 46 -2.40 11.30 2.98
C GLY A 46 -2.83 12.43 3.94
N GLY A 47 -2.08 13.53 4.00
CA GLY A 47 -2.38 14.69 4.85
C GLY A 47 -1.74 14.68 6.25
N ALA A 48 -1.60 13.52 6.90
CA ALA A 48 -1.04 13.43 8.27
C ALA A 48 0.46 13.75 8.37
N GLY A 49 1.24 13.53 7.30
CA GLY A 49 2.66 13.86 7.28
C GLY A 49 3.53 13.08 8.28
N PHE A 50 3.08 11.94 8.80
CA PHE A 50 3.88 11.12 9.73
C PHE A 50 5.09 10.48 9.02
N PRO A 51 6.27 10.36 9.66
CA PRO A 51 7.44 9.73 9.04
C PRO A 51 7.18 8.25 8.67
N THR A 52 7.19 7.93 7.37
CA THR A 52 6.82 6.61 6.87
C THR A 52 7.74 5.51 7.40
N GLY A 53 9.05 5.78 7.44
CA GLY A 53 10.03 4.82 7.94
C GLY A 53 9.84 4.45 9.42
N ILE A 54 9.45 5.41 10.27
CA ILE A 54 9.11 5.14 11.69
C ILE A 54 7.84 4.29 11.79
N LYS A 55 6.83 4.56 10.96
CA LYS A 55 5.58 3.77 10.92
C LYS A 55 5.86 2.32 10.55
N TRP A 56 6.70 2.10 9.53
CA TRP A 56 7.09 0.77 9.08
C TRP A 56 7.96 0.04 10.12
N GLU A 57 8.93 0.73 10.72
CA GLU A 57 9.76 0.18 11.79
C GLU A 57 8.93 -0.30 12.98
N THR A 58 7.92 0.49 13.39
CA THR A 58 7.04 0.13 14.50
C THR A 58 6.35 -1.22 14.26
N VAL A 59 5.80 -1.44 13.05
CA VAL A 59 5.13 -2.71 12.72
C VAL A 59 6.14 -3.85 12.53
N PHE A 60 7.31 -3.56 11.96
CA PHE A 60 8.38 -4.54 11.81
C PHE A 60 8.84 -5.10 13.16
N SER A 61 9.04 -4.22 14.16
CA SER A 61 9.51 -4.59 15.50
C SER A 61 8.50 -5.37 16.35
N ILE A 62 7.23 -5.45 15.95
CA ILE A 62 6.22 -6.25 16.67
C ILE A 62 6.34 -7.71 16.24
N GLU A 63 6.56 -8.61 17.20
CA GLU A 63 6.53 -10.05 16.95
C GLU A 63 5.07 -10.51 16.73
N ASN A 64 4.72 -10.80 15.48
CA ASN A 64 3.42 -11.34 15.11
C ASN A 64 3.51 -12.09 13.78
N ASP A 65 2.93 -13.28 13.72
CA ASP A 65 2.92 -14.11 12.50
C ASP A 65 2.08 -13.51 11.37
N THR A 66 1.15 -12.61 11.71
CA THR A 66 0.22 -11.97 10.76
C THR A 66 0.24 -10.46 10.95
N LYS A 67 0.66 -9.76 9.91
CA LYS A 67 0.66 -8.30 9.81
C LYS A 67 0.05 -7.89 8.48
N PHE A 68 -0.51 -6.70 8.44
CA PHE A 68 -1.21 -6.20 7.26
C PHE A 68 -0.64 -4.89 6.74
N ILE A 69 -0.62 -4.78 5.41
CA ILE A 69 -0.50 -3.51 4.69
C ILE A 69 -1.88 -3.10 4.20
N ILE A 70 -2.21 -1.82 4.32
CA ILE A 70 -3.37 -1.25 3.65
C ILE A 70 -2.93 -0.03 2.84
N CYS A 71 -3.19 -0.07 1.54
CA CYS A 71 -3.13 1.10 0.66
C CYS A 71 -4.48 1.82 0.73
N ASN A 72 -4.47 3.02 1.33
CA ASN A 72 -5.60 3.92 1.40
C ASN A 72 -5.69 4.74 0.10
N ALA A 73 -6.61 4.32 -0.77
CA ALA A 73 -6.98 4.99 -2.01
C ALA A 73 -8.40 5.58 -1.94
N ASP A 74 -8.87 5.93 -0.74
CA ASP A 74 -10.09 6.71 -0.52
C ASP A 74 -9.77 8.21 -0.59
N GLU A 75 -9.50 8.70 -1.81
CA GLU A 75 -9.20 10.12 -2.09
C GLU A 75 -10.49 10.95 -2.05
N GLY A 76 -11.02 11.17 -0.84
CA GLY A 76 -12.30 11.82 -0.59
C GLY A 76 -12.26 13.35 -0.50
N GLU A 77 -11.09 13.93 -0.23
CA GLU A 77 -10.93 15.36 0.06
C GLU A 77 -11.18 16.23 -1.20
N PRO A 78 -12.04 17.27 -1.13
CA PRO A 78 -12.29 18.14 -2.27
C PRO A 78 -11.00 18.77 -2.83
N GLY A 79 -10.84 18.71 -4.15
CA GLY A 79 -9.65 19.25 -4.83
C GLY A 79 -8.46 18.30 -4.90
N THR A 80 -8.56 17.09 -4.35
CA THR A 80 -7.55 16.04 -4.49
C THR A 80 -7.93 15.03 -5.60
N PHE A 81 -6.97 14.70 -6.46
CA PHE A 81 -7.14 13.76 -7.59
C PHE A 81 -5.81 13.11 -8.03
N LYS A 82 -4.80 13.20 -7.17
CA LYS A 82 -3.42 12.73 -7.44
C LYS A 82 -3.37 11.20 -7.40
N ASP A 83 -4.08 10.58 -6.46
CA ASP A 83 -4.04 9.14 -6.24
C ASP A 83 -4.79 8.42 -7.36
N ARG A 84 -5.90 9.02 -7.83
CA ARG A 84 -6.57 8.59 -9.05
C ARG A 84 -5.62 8.48 -10.24
N PHE A 85 -4.85 9.56 -10.49
CA PHE A 85 -3.93 9.59 -11.62
C PHE A 85 -2.87 8.49 -11.52
N LEU A 86 -2.30 8.28 -10.33
CA LEU A 86 -1.30 7.23 -10.10
C LEU A 86 -1.88 5.84 -10.36
N MET A 87 -3.07 5.54 -9.86
CA MET A 87 -3.70 4.23 -10.07
C MET A 87 -4.09 3.99 -11.53
N GLU A 88 -4.59 5.01 -12.24
CA GLU A 88 -5.01 4.86 -13.64
C GLU A 88 -3.82 4.78 -14.61
N ASN A 89 -2.72 5.49 -14.33
CA ASN A 89 -1.63 5.66 -15.31
C ASN A 89 -0.31 4.98 -14.91
N LEU A 90 -0.15 4.64 -13.64
CA LEU A 90 1.06 4.05 -13.04
C LEU A 90 0.73 2.90 -12.07
N PRO A 91 -0.21 1.99 -12.38
CA PRO A 91 -0.69 0.99 -11.42
C PRO A 91 0.43 0.09 -10.90
N PHE A 92 1.37 -0.33 -11.74
CA PHE A 92 2.48 -1.19 -11.32
C PHE A 92 3.44 -0.52 -10.34
N LYS A 93 3.56 0.82 -10.40
CA LYS A 93 4.39 1.59 -9.47
C LYS A 93 3.79 1.61 -8.07
N VAL A 94 2.48 1.87 -7.98
CA VAL A 94 1.71 1.78 -6.73
C VAL A 94 1.78 0.36 -6.16
N LEU A 95 1.56 -0.66 -7.00
CA LEU A 95 1.60 -2.06 -6.58
C LEU A 95 3.01 -2.48 -6.11
N GLU A 96 4.06 -2.02 -6.79
CA GLU A 96 5.44 -2.25 -6.36
C GLU A 96 5.70 -1.66 -4.97
N GLY A 97 5.25 -0.43 -4.71
CA GLY A 97 5.33 0.21 -3.40
C GLY A 97 4.62 -0.58 -2.29
N ILE A 98 3.42 -1.10 -2.58
CA ILE A 98 2.67 -1.96 -1.67
C ILE A 98 3.48 -3.21 -1.33
N ILE A 99 4.01 -3.91 -2.33
CA ILE A 99 4.78 -5.15 -2.14
C ILE A 99 6.07 -4.88 -1.33
N ILE A 100 6.79 -3.80 -1.65
CA ILE A 100 7.99 -3.37 -0.90
C ILE A 100 7.65 -3.11 0.56
N SER A 101 6.53 -2.43 0.84
CA SER A 101 6.10 -2.16 2.21
C SER A 101 5.74 -3.45 2.96
N GLY A 102 5.14 -4.43 2.27
CA GLY A 102 4.86 -5.76 2.80
C GLY A 102 6.15 -6.47 3.22
N TYR A 103 7.12 -6.51 2.30
CA TYR A 103 8.43 -7.09 2.56
C TYR A 103 9.15 -6.42 3.74
N ALA A 104 9.22 -5.08 3.72
CA ALA A 104 9.91 -4.29 4.73
C ALA A 104 9.32 -4.49 6.13
N THR A 105 8.01 -4.64 6.25
CA THR A 105 7.31 -4.78 7.54
C THR A 105 7.16 -6.23 8.01
N GLY A 106 7.49 -7.21 7.16
CA GLY A 106 7.20 -8.62 7.38
C GLY A 106 5.71 -8.97 7.29
N SER A 107 4.94 -8.15 6.57
CA SER A 107 3.51 -8.39 6.33
C SER A 107 3.31 -9.32 5.15
N LYS A 108 2.47 -10.35 5.32
CA LYS A 108 2.13 -11.34 4.28
C LYS A 108 0.86 -10.99 3.50
N TYR A 109 0.07 -10.06 4.03
CA TYR A 109 -1.24 -9.74 3.50
C TYR A 109 -1.37 -8.23 3.29
N GLY A 110 -1.97 -7.86 2.17
CA GLY A 110 -2.21 -6.50 1.75
C GLY A 110 -3.68 -6.29 1.37
N TYR A 111 -4.18 -5.09 1.62
CA TYR A 111 -5.43 -4.60 1.06
C TYR A 111 -5.19 -3.29 0.32
N ILE A 112 -5.86 -3.08 -0.81
CA ILE A 112 -6.02 -1.77 -1.42
C ILE A 112 -7.48 -1.38 -1.36
N TYR A 113 -7.80 -0.32 -0.62
CA TYR A 113 -9.15 0.19 -0.46
C TYR A 113 -9.34 1.38 -1.39
N ILE A 114 -10.11 1.20 -2.45
CA ILE A 114 -10.36 2.25 -3.46
C ILE A 114 -11.78 2.76 -3.32
N ARG A 115 -11.95 4.09 -3.31
CA ARG A 115 -13.28 4.70 -3.28
C ARG A 115 -14.16 4.22 -4.44
N GLY A 116 -15.45 4.05 -4.17
CA GLY A 116 -16.40 3.38 -5.07
C GLY A 116 -16.63 4.10 -6.41
N GLU A 117 -16.32 5.40 -6.46
CA GLU A 117 -16.48 6.28 -7.61
C GLU A 117 -15.33 6.18 -8.61
N TYR A 118 -14.17 5.67 -8.21
CA TYR A 118 -13.00 5.50 -9.11
C TYR A 118 -13.11 4.20 -9.90
N VAL A 119 -14.19 4.07 -10.68
CA VAL A 119 -14.55 2.84 -11.43
C VAL A 119 -13.43 2.40 -12.38
N GLU A 120 -12.81 3.35 -13.09
CA GLU A 120 -11.73 3.02 -14.04
C GLU A 120 -10.44 2.61 -13.30
N ALA A 121 -10.06 3.33 -12.24
CA ALA A 121 -8.91 2.94 -11.41
C ALA A 121 -9.10 1.53 -10.82
N ILE A 122 -10.29 1.19 -10.31
CA ILE A 122 -10.61 -0.16 -9.80
C ILE A 122 -10.39 -1.21 -10.88
N LYS A 123 -10.89 -0.97 -12.10
CA LYS A 123 -10.74 -1.91 -13.23
C LYS A 123 -9.28 -2.10 -13.62
N ILE A 124 -8.52 -1.01 -13.72
CA ILE A 124 -7.10 -1.03 -14.08
C ILE A 124 -6.27 -1.74 -13.02
N VAL A 125 -6.43 -1.36 -11.74
CA VAL A 125 -5.69 -1.95 -10.62
C VAL A 125 -6.04 -3.43 -10.47
N LYS A 126 -7.32 -3.80 -10.57
CA LYS A 126 -7.73 -5.21 -10.50
C LYS A 126 -7.04 -6.05 -11.58
N LYS A 127 -7.05 -5.58 -12.83
CA LYS A 127 -6.37 -6.25 -13.95
C LYS A 127 -4.86 -6.31 -13.75
N ALA A 128 -4.26 -5.27 -13.17
CA ALA A 128 -2.84 -5.25 -12.84
C ALA A 128 -2.50 -6.28 -11.75
N ILE A 129 -3.31 -6.40 -10.70
CA ILE A 129 -3.15 -7.42 -9.65
C ILE A 129 -3.23 -8.83 -10.24
N GLU A 130 -4.24 -9.12 -11.06
CA GLU A 130 -4.39 -10.42 -11.75
C GLU A 130 -3.12 -10.78 -12.53
N LYS A 131 -2.59 -9.83 -13.31
CA LYS A 131 -1.34 -9.97 -14.06
C LYS A 131 -0.11 -10.23 -13.17
N LEU A 132 -0.04 -9.62 -11.99
CA LEU A 132 1.08 -9.86 -11.06
C LEU A 132 1.04 -11.27 -10.47
N TYR A 133 -0.14 -11.81 -10.19
CA TYR A 133 -0.28 -13.23 -9.82
C TYR A 133 0.15 -14.15 -10.95
N GLU A 134 -0.27 -13.89 -12.20
CA GLU A 134 0.13 -14.68 -13.38
C GLU A 134 1.65 -14.72 -13.61
N LYS A 135 2.38 -13.69 -13.15
CA LYS A 135 3.84 -13.59 -13.28
C LYS A 135 4.61 -13.93 -12.00
N ASN A 136 3.95 -14.43 -10.96
CA ASN A 136 4.56 -14.70 -9.64
C ASN A 136 5.29 -13.47 -9.04
N ILE A 137 4.70 -12.28 -9.23
CA ILE A 137 5.11 -11.03 -8.57
C ILE A 137 4.21 -10.75 -7.35
N LEU A 138 3.07 -11.44 -7.26
CA LEU A 138 2.22 -11.58 -6.06
C LEU A 138 2.00 -13.07 -5.77
N GLY A 139 1.62 -13.39 -4.55
CA GLY A 139 1.43 -14.76 -4.08
C GLY A 139 2.69 -15.30 -3.42
N GLU A 140 3.01 -16.56 -3.70
CA GLU A 140 4.18 -17.24 -3.13
C GLU A 140 5.41 -17.09 -4.03
N ASN A 141 6.60 -17.22 -3.43
CA ASN A 141 7.87 -17.27 -4.15
C ASN A 141 8.13 -16.03 -5.05
N ILE A 142 7.81 -14.84 -4.57
CA ILE A 142 7.88 -13.60 -5.36
C ILE A 142 9.31 -13.40 -5.87
N LEU A 143 9.48 -13.37 -7.20
CA LEU A 143 10.78 -13.26 -7.87
C LEU A 143 11.83 -14.30 -7.41
N ASN A 144 11.39 -15.53 -7.09
CA ASN A 144 12.20 -16.62 -6.54
C ASN A 144 12.83 -16.31 -5.17
N SER A 145 12.16 -15.51 -4.35
CA SER A 145 12.51 -15.29 -2.94
C SER A 145 11.60 -16.10 -2.02
N ASP A 146 11.93 -16.21 -0.73
CA ASP A 146 11.06 -16.83 0.28
C ASP A 146 9.90 -15.92 0.74
N PHE A 147 9.72 -14.75 0.09
CA PHE A 147 8.70 -13.79 0.44
C PHE A 147 7.35 -14.15 -0.20
N LEU A 148 6.32 -14.16 0.63
CA LEU A 148 4.92 -14.33 0.25
C LEU A 148 4.15 -13.04 0.52
N PHE A 149 3.34 -12.62 -0.46
CA PHE A 149 2.46 -11.46 -0.31
C PHE A 149 1.17 -11.62 -1.10
N ASP A 150 0.05 -11.71 -0.38
CA ASP A 150 -1.30 -11.79 -0.94
C ASP A 150 -1.99 -10.42 -0.85
N LEU A 151 -2.52 -9.89 -1.96
CA LEU A 151 -3.09 -8.55 -2.05
C LEU A 151 -4.54 -8.61 -2.55
N LYS A 152 -5.45 -8.01 -1.77
CA LYS A 152 -6.88 -7.92 -2.11
C LYS A 152 -7.33 -6.50 -2.38
N LEU A 153 -8.15 -6.31 -3.41
CA LEU A 153 -8.82 -5.04 -3.68
C LEU A 153 -10.18 -5.00 -2.99
N VAL A 154 -10.42 -3.93 -2.24
CA VAL A 154 -11.71 -3.62 -1.60
C VAL A 154 -12.26 -2.36 -2.25
N ARG A 155 -13.51 -2.45 -2.72
CA ARG A 155 -14.24 -1.31 -3.27
C ARG A 155 -15.06 -0.66 -2.16
N GLY A 156 -14.80 0.61 -1.90
CA GLY A 156 -15.61 1.43 -1.00
C GLY A 156 -16.98 1.79 -1.57
N ALA A 157 -17.83 2.39 -0.75
CA ALA A 157 -19.21 2.76 -1.09
C ALA A 157 -19.47 4.28 -1.09
N GLY A 158 -18.44 5.11 -1.26
CA GLY A 158 -18.58 6.57 -1.41
C GLY A 158 -18.80 7.32 -0.11
N ALA A 159 -18.01 7.01 0.92
CA ALA A 159 -18.10 7.65 2.24
C ALA A 159 -16.76 8.30 2.61
N TYR A 160 -16.71 9.64 2.60
CA TYR A 160 -15.51 10.43 2.94
C TYR A 160 -14.85 10.03 4.26
N VAL A 161 -15.65 9.66 5.26
CA VAL A 161 -15.16 9.24 6.58
C VAL A 161 -14.29 7.98 6.51
N CYS A 162 -14.47 7.13 5.48
CA CYS A 162 -13.64 5.96 5.26
C CYS A 162 -12.22 6.29 4.78
N GLY A 163 -11.90 7.56 4.53
CA GLY A 163 -10.53 8.02 4.28
C GLY A 163 -9.70 8.13 5.56
N ASP A 164 -10.33 8.20 6.73
CA ASP A 164 -9.63 8.05 8.01
C ASP A 164 -9.15 6.60 8.18
N GLU A 165 -7.91 6.45 8.62
CA GLU A 165 -7.23 5.16 8.77
C GLU A 165 -8.04 4.14 9.57
N THR A 166 -8.70 4.55 10.66
CA THR A 166 -9.44 3.62 11.52
C THR A 166 -10.84 3.30 11.00
N SER A 167 -11.51 4.28 10.38
CA SER A 167 -12.78 4.06 9.68
C SER A 167 -12.61 3.12 8.50
N LEU A 168 -11.49 3.26 7.77
CA LEU A 168 -11.14 2.42 6.63
C LEU A 168 -11.01 0.95 7.06
N ILE A 169 -10.33 0.69 8.18
CA ILE A 169 -10.17 -0.65 8.74
C ILE A 169 -11.55 -1.26 9.04
N ASN A 170 -12.43 -0.53 9.75
CA ASN A 170 -13.79 -1.02 10.02
C ASN A 170 -14.55 -1.32 8.72
N SER A 171 -14.42 -0.47 7.71
CA SER A 171 -15.05 -0.69 6.39
C SER A 171 -14.55 -1.98 5.71
N ILE A 172 -13.24 -2.27 5.78
CA ILE A 172 -12.66 -3.52 5.25
C ILE A 172 -13.18 -4.74 6.01
N GLU A 173 -13.37 -4.63 7.33
CA GLU A 173 -13.89 -5.71 8.17
C GLU A 173 -15.39 -6.00 7.95
N GLY A 174 -16.08 -5.14 7.19
CA GLY A 174 -17.52 -5.24 6.92
C GLY A 174 -18.38 -4.49 7.93
N ASP A 175 -17.76 -3.79 8.88
CA ASP A 175 -18.43 -2.92 9.82
C ASP A 175 -18.73 -1.55 9.21
N ARG A 176 -19.56 -0.78 9.91
CA ARG A 176 -19.81 0.62 9.53
C ARG A 176 -18.51 1.41 9.66
N GLY A 177 -18.15 2.18 8.62
CA GLY A 177 -16.97 3.05 8.57
C GLY A 177 -17.02 4.23 9.55
N LYS A 178 -16.93 3.94 10.85
CA LYS A 178 -16.78 4.89 11.94
C LYS A 178 -15.35 4.82 12.45
N SER A 179 -14.77 5.93 12.87
CA SER A 179 -13.44 5.92 13.45
C SER A 179 -13.41 5.11 14.76
N ARG A 180 -12.31 4.40 14.98
CA ARG A 180 -12.03 3.75 16.27
C ARG A 180 -11.48 4.79 17.25
N ILE A 181 -11.78 4.62 18.53
CA ILE A 181 -11.14 5.42 19.59
C ILE A 181 -9.67 5.00 19.67
N LYS A 182 -8.78 5.99 19.73
CA LYS A 182 -7.34 5.80 19.95
C LYS A 182 -7.04 6.18 21.41
N PRO A 183 -6.19 5.45 22.14
CA PRO A 183 -5.51 4.20 21.80
C PRO A 183 -6.43 2.94 21.80
N PRO A 184 -6.01 1.81 21.18
CA PRO A 184 -4.72 1.57 20.52
C PRO A 184 -4.61 2.17 19.11
N LEU A 185 -3.37 2.35 18.63
CA LEU A 185 -3.10 2.76 17.25
C LEU A 185 -3.09 1.54 16.31
N PRO A 186 -3.44 1.69 15.01
CA PRO A 186 -3.49 0.58 14.05
C PRO A 186 -2.19 -0.20 13.90
N VAL A 187 -1.05 0.46 14.08
CA VAL A 187 0.28 -0.19 14.05
C VAL A 187 0.43 -1.26 15.13
N PHE A 188 -0.30 -1.16 16.23
CA PHE A 188 -0.36 -2.18 17.29
C PHE A 188 -1.58 -3.09 17.13
N GLU A 189 -2.76 -2.49 16.92
CA GLU A 189 -4.04 -3.21 16.82
C GLU A 189 -4.91 -2.57 15.72
N GLY A 190 -4.79 -3.10 14.51
CA GLY A 190 -5.49 -2.61 13.32
C GLY A 190 -6.46 -3.64 12.78
N LEU A 191 -6.26 -4.05 11.52
CA LEU A 191 -7.12 -4.99 10.82
C LEU A 191 -7.13 -6.34 11.53
N TYR A 192 -8.33 -6.82 11.89
CA TYR A 192 -8.56 -8.04 12.66
C TYR A 192 -7.75 -8.10 13.98
N GLY A 193 -7.52 -6.93 14.58
CA GLY A 193 -6.74 -6.80 15.81
C GLY A 193 -5.25 -7.11 15.63
N LYS A 194 -4.73 -7.07 14.40
CA LYS A 194 -3.32 -7.34 14.09
C LYS A 194 -2.53 -6.07 13.74
N PRO A 195 -1.19 -6.06 13.92
CA PRO A 195 -0.35 -4.95 13.51
C PRO A 195 -0.58 -4.58 12.05
N THR A 196 -0.96 -3.34 11.80
CA THR A 196 -1.36 -2.88 10.47
C THR A 196 -0.73 -1.55 10.12
N VAL A 197 -0.10 -1.49 8.95
CA VAL A 197 0.34 -0.22 8.36
C VAL A 197 -0.70 0.23 7.35
N VAL A 198 -1.27 1.42 7.52
CA VAL A 198 -2.03 2.09 6.46
C VAL A 198 -1.20 3.21 5.85
N ASN A 199 -0.98 3.18 4.54
CA ASN A 199 -0.31 4.23 3.78
C ASN A 199 -1.21 4.75 2.65
N ASN A 200 -1.08 6.04 2.33
CA ASN A 200 -1.74 6.62 1.16
C ASN A 200 -1.04 6.18 -0.13
N VAL A 201 -1.78 6.13 -1.25
CA VAL A 201 -1.26 5.75 -2.58
C VAL A 201 0.03 6.48 -2.93
N GLU A 202 0.09 7.81 -2.86
CA GLU A 202 1.31 8.57 -3.21
C GLU A 202 2.52 8.29 -2.28
N THR A 203 2.26 7.77 -1.07
CA THR A 203 3.36 7.39 -0.16
C THR A 203 4.05 6.09 -0.59
N LEU A 204 3.32 5.22 -1.28
CA LEU A 204 3.74 3.90 -1.72
C LEU A 204 4.32 3.99 -3.14
#